data_AF-A0AAN6TD28-F1
#
_entry.id   AF-A0AAN6TD28-F1
#
_cell.length_a   1.000
_cell.length_b   1.000
_cell.length_c   1.000
_cell.angle_alpha   90.00
_cell.angle_beta   90.00
_cell.angle_gamma   90.00
#
_symmetry.space_group_name_H-M   'P 1'
#
loop_
_entity.id
_entity.type
_entity.pdbx_description
1 polymer ?
#
loop_
_entity_poly.entity_id
_entity_poly.type
_entity_poly.pdbx_seq_one_letter_code
_entity_poly.pdbx_strand_id
1 'polypeptide(L)' 'MSLIQAYRNLSSRTRIGLGIGLLIWGFAGLQLTPVVEEKLGLTPTEADKAALERMTPKIRVVPRDEKS' A
#
# COMPACT_ATOMS: atom_id res chain seq x y z
N MET A 1 7.39 -17.19 31.57
CA MET A 1 6.24 -16.29 31.37
C MET A 1 5.98 -16.19 29.88
N SER A 2 4.80 -16.55 29.38
CA SER A 2 4.50 -16.36 27.96
C SER A 2 4.24 -14.87 27.67
N LEU A 3 4.55 -14.42 26.45
CA LEU A 3 4.27 -13.04 26.01
C LEU A 3 2.79 -12.67 26.16
N ILE A 4 1.90 -13.66 25.99
CA ILE A 4 0.45 -13.51 26.14
C ILE A 4 0.09 -13.27 27.62
N GLN A 5 0.74 -13.96 28.56
CA GLN A 5 0.54 -13.71 30.00
C GLN A 5 1.04 -12.32 30.40
N ALA A 6 2.19 -11.88 29.87
CA ALA A 6 2.71 -10.54 30.14
C ALA A 6 1.71 -9.46 29.68
N TYR A 7 1.20 -9.55 28.46
CA TYR A 7 0.17 -8.64 27.94
C TYR A 7 -1.12 -8.64 28.78
N ARG A 8 -1.57 -9.82 29.22
CA ARG A 8 -2.75 -9.96 30.10
C ARG A 8 -2.51 -9.49 31.54
N ASN A 9 -1.26 -9.27 31.95
CA ASN A 9 -0.92 -8.72 33.26
C ASN A 9 -0.79 -7.19 33.25
N LEU A 10 -0.75 -6.55 32.07
CA LEU A 10 -0.73 -5.08 31.95
C LEU A 10 -2.07 -4.46 32.36
N SER A 11 -2.05 -3.23 32.85
CA SER A 11 -3.26 -2.45 33.13
C SER A 11 -4.08 -2.20 31.86
N SER A 12 -5.41 -2.09 31.98
CA SER A 12 -6.31 -1.91 30.83
C SER A 12 -5.95 -0.67 29.99
N ARG A 13 -5.55 0.44 30.63
CA ARG A 13 -5.08 1.65 29.95
C ARG A 13 -3.81 1.42 29.14
N THR A 14 -2.86 0.64 29.66
CA THR A 14 -1.60 0.35 28.96
C THR A 14 -1.83 -0.55 27.74
N ARG A 15 -2.78 -1.49 27.80
CA ARG A 15 -3.16 -2.32 26.64
C ARG A 15 -3.76 -1.49 25.52
N ILE A 16 -4.65 -0.54 25.86
CA ILE A 16 -5.23 0.40 24.91
C ILE A 16 -4.14 1.28 24.31
N GLY A 17 -3.23 1.82 25.13
CA GLY A 17 -2.10 2.63 24.66
C GLY A 17 -1.19 1.87 23.68
N LEU A 18 -0.89 0.59 23.95
CA LEU A 18 -0.10 -0.25 23.06
C LEU A 18 -0.83 -0.51 21.73
N GLY A 19 -2.14 -0.77 21.79
CA GLY A 19 -2.97 -0.95 20.60
C GLY A 19 -3.01 0.31 19.73
N ILE A 20 -3.24 1.47 20.33
CA ILE A 20 -3.24 2.77 19.63
C ILE A 20 -1.85 3.06 19.06
N GLY A 21 -0.78 2.80 19.80
CA GLY A 21 0.59 2.98 19.32
C GLY A 21 0.89 2.12 18.10
N LEU A 22 0.45 0.85 18.08
CA LEU A 22 0.62 -0.05 16.94
C LEU A 22 -0.19 0.40 15.73
N LEU A 23 -1.42 0.90 15.94
CA LEU A 23 -2.24 1.45 14.87
C LEU A 23 -1.62 2.71 14.27
N ILE A 24 -1.11 3.63 15.10
CA ILE A 24 -0.40 4.83 14.63
C ILE A 24 0.88 4.44 13.88
N TRP A 25 1.65 3.47 14.39
CA TRP A 25 2.85 2.98 13.71
C TRP A 25 2.53 2.33 12.36
N GLY A 26 1.50 1.49 12.29
CA GLY A 26 1.03 0.89 11.05
C GLY A 26 0.50 1.93 10.07
N PHE A 27 -0.28 2.91 10.55
CA PHE A 27 -0.79 4.01 9.73
C PHE A 27 0.34 4.89 9.19
N ALA A 28 1.32 5.24 10.04
CA ALA A 28 2.54 5.93 9.61
C ALA A 28 3.33 5.10 8.59
N GLY A 29 3.40 3.78 8.78
CA GLY A 29 3.94 2.79 7.84
C GLY A 29 3.26 2.78 6.47
N LEU A 30 1.94 2.95 6.43
CA LEU A 30 1.18 3.03 5.18
C LEU A 30 1.33 4.41 4.51
N GLN A 31 1.38 5.48 5.31
CA GLN A 31 1.62 6.84 4.85
C GLN A 31 3.07 7.08 4.39
N LEU A 32 3.99 6.17 4.70
CA LEU A 32 5.31 6.15 4.06
C LEU A 32 5.20 5.94 2.54
N THR A 33 4.13 5.35 1.99
CA THR A 33 4.01 5.19 0.52
C THR A 33 4.01 6.53 -0.24
N PRO A 34 3.14 7.51 0.08
CA PRO A 34 3.18 8.84 -0.56
C PRO A 34 4.36 9.72 -0.12
N VAL A 35 4.84 9.60 1.12
CA VAL A 35 5.96 10.42 1.62
C VAL A 35 7.30 9.91 1.10
N VAL A 36 7.43 8.61 0.85
CA VAL A 36 8.56 8.01 0.13
C VAL A 36 8.53 8.44 -1.33
N GLU A 37 7.37 8.49 -1.98
CA GLU A 37 7.24 9.05 -3.34
C GLU A 37 7.64 10.53 -3.41
N GLU A 38 7.19 11.36 -2.47
CA GLU A 38 7.49 12.80 -2.41
C GLU A 38 8.95 13.10 -1.99
N LYS A 39 9.51 12.35 -1.04
CA LYS A 39 10.91 12.52 -0.55
C LYS A 39 11.96 11.81 -1.40
N LEU A 40 11.60 10.75 -2.15
CA LEU A 40 12.49 10.12 -3.15
C LEU A 40 12.45 10.83 -4.51
N GLY A 41 11.66 11.89 -4.68
CA GLY A 41 11.56 12.61 -5.96
C GLY A 41 10.81 11.84 -7.05
N LEU A 42 10.05 10.82 -6.67
CA LEU A 42 9.12 10.09 -7.53
C LEU A 42 7.75 10.77 -7.48
N THR A 43 7.70 12.09 -7.63
CA THR A 43 6.50 12.71 -8.21
C THR A 43 6.24 11.98 -9.52
N PRO A 44 5.09 11.30 -9.72
CA PRO A 44 4.70 10.79 -11.03
C PRO A 44 4.43 12.02 -11.90
N THR A 45 5.52 12.59 -12.40
CA THR A 45 5.52 13.75 -13.26
C THR A 45 4.85 13.30 -14.54
N GLU A 46 4.11 14.17 -15.19
CA GLU A 46 3.25 13.88 -16.36
C GLU A 46 3.92 13.02 -17.46
N ALA A 47 5.26 12.93 -17.47
CA ALA A 47 6.06 12.00 -18.26
C ALA A 47 5.72 10.51 -18.07
N ASP A 48 5.41 10.02 -16.86
CA ASP A 48 5.08 8.60 -16.64
C ASP A 48 3.66 8.27 -17.11
N LYS A 49 2.73 9.23 -16.99
CA LYS A 49 1.41 9.13 -17.66
C LYS A 49 1.56 9.11 -19.18
N ALA A 50 2.44 9.94 -19.74
CA ALA A 50 2.71 9.95 -21.18
C ALA A 50 3.42 8.67 -21.66
N ALA A 51 4.27 8.06 -20.83
CA ALA A 51 4.91 6.77 -21.12
C ALA A 51 3.89 5.61 -21.07
N LEU A 52 2.98 5.62 -20.08
CA LEU A 52 1.88 4.66 -19.98
C LEU A 52 0.86 4.79 -21.13
N GLU A 53 0.53 6.01 -21.56
CA GLU A 53 -0.31 6.22 -22.75
C GLU A 53 0.36 5.70 -24.03
N ARG A 54 1.69 5.83 -24.14
CA ARG A 54 2.46 5.26 -25.27
C ARG A 54 2.63 3.74 -25.18
N MET A 55 2.68 3.17 -23.99
CA MET A 55 2.82 1.73 -23.76
C MET A 55 1.49 0.99 -23.73
N THR A 56 0.35 1.68 -23.69
CA THR A 56 -0.97 1.03 -23.71
C THR A 56 -1.15 0.31 -25.05
N PRO A 57 -1.09 -1.04 -25.07
CA PRO A 57 -1.20 -1.77 -26.33
C PRO A 57 -2.65 -1.67 -26.80
N LYS A 58 -2.85 -1.14 -28.02
CA LYS A 58 -4.17 -1.16 -28.67
C LYS A 58 -4.56 -2.61 -28.91
N ILE A 59 -5.46 -3.11 -28.08
CA ILE A 59 -6.07 -4.43 -28.21
C ILE A 59 -6.86 -4.43 -29.53
N ARG A 60 -6.29 -5.02 -30.58
CA ARG A 60 -7.05 -5.36 -31.78
C ARG A 60 -7.72 -6.70 -31.55
N VAL A 61 -9.04 -6.65 -31.39
CA VAL A 61 -9.87 -7.84 -31.39
C VAL A 61 -9.88 -8.38 -32.82
N VAL A 62 -9.21 -9.52 -33.04
CA VAL A 62 -9.30 -10.26 -34.30
C VAL A 62 -10.57 -11.12 -34.22
N PRO A 63 -11.59 -10.88 -35.06
CA PRO A 63 -12.72 -11.79 -35.15
C PRO A 63 -12.21 -13.15 -35.62
N ARG A 64 -12.51 -14.21 -34.86
CA ARG A 64 -12.27 -15.58 -35.31
C ARG A 64 -13.32 -15.91 -36.36
N ASP A 65 -12.87 -16.20 -37.58
CA ASP A 65 -13.74 -16.83 -38.57
C ASP A 65 -14.14 -18.22 -38.07
N GLU A 66 -15.44 -18.43 -37.88
CA GLU A 66 -16.05 -19.76 -37.84
C GLU A 66 -15.78 -20.44 -39.18
N LYS A 67 -14.78 -21.32 -39.23
CA LYS A 67 -14.75 -22.46 -40.17
C LYS A 67 -15.31 -23.65 -39.42
N SER A 68 -16.54 -24.10 -39.70
CA SER A 68 -17.01 -24.84 -40.90
C SER A 68 -16.15 -26.05 -41.24
#